data_AF-A0A3C1UC62-F1
#
_entry.id   AF-A0A3C1UC62-F1
#
_cell.length_a   1.000
_cell.length_b   1.000
_cell.length_c   1.000
_cell.angle_alpha   90.00
_cell.angle_beta   90.00
_cell.angle_gamma   90.00
#
_symmetry.space_group_name_H-M   'P 1'
#
loop_
_entity.id
_entity.type
_entity.pdbx_description
1 polymer ?
#
loop_
_entity_poly.entity_id
_entity_poly.type
_entity_poly.pdbx_seq_one_letter_code
_entity_poly.pdbx_strand_id
1 'polypeptide(L)'
;MKKGLMWKLLRQHISKMQLVGFSVANLVGLTIVILAVQFYSDVLPVFNDQESFISKDYLIISRNLTSAGALMGGTSEFSDNDIADIKAQPWCRKVAPFVNSEFGITASIGVDATHAMRTQFFFESIPNEFIDVDPSWKFDPANPTVPVIMSRDYLSLYNFGFAAAQGMPKISEGEASSVPLMFNLSGNGFRDDVRGRIVGFSNRLNTIIVPEEFMTWANKKYGQGGALKPLRLIIEVNRPGDPKIQQYMDEHNYNIAGDKTNSGKTYYFLTVIVSIVVIVGVLISLLSFFVLML
;
A
#
# COMPACT_ATOMS: atom_id res chain seq x y z
N MET A 1 -28.68 54.95 -44.46
CA MET A 1 -29.44 55.22 -43.20
C MET A 1 -29.99 53.93 -42.52
N LYS A 2 -29.27 52.79 -42.46
CA LYS A 2 -29.77 51.57 -41.78
C LYS A 2 -28.88 51.01 -40.65
N LYS A 3 -27.59 51.42 -40.56
CA LYS A 3 -26.67 50.94 -39.49
C LYS A 3 -27.03 51.43 -38.08
N GLY A 4 -27.62 52.63 -37.96
CA GLY A 4 -27.97 53.21 -36.66
C GLY A 4 -29.22 52.62 -36.01
N LEU A 5 -30.16 52.07 -36.79
CA LEU A 5 -31.40 51.50 -36.26
C LEU A 5 -31.16 50.11 -35.65
N MET A 6 -30.29 49.32 -36.28
CA MET A 6 -29.91 47.97 -35.82
C MET A 6 -29.09 48.02 -34.53
N TRP A 7 -28.19 49.01 -34.41
CA TRP A 7 -27.46 49.28 -33.16
C TRP A 7 -28.39 49.76 -32.03
N LYS A 8 -29.40 50.59 -32.35
CA LYS A 8 -30.39 51.05 -31.37
C LYS A 8 -31.30 49.92 -30.87
N LEU A 9 -31.63 48.96 -31.72
CA LEU A 9 -32.43 47.78 -31.36
C LEU A 9 -31.65 46.79 -30.47
N LEU A 10 -30.38 46.54 -30.78
CA LEU A 10 -29.49 45.71 -29.93
C LEU A 10 -29.29 46.31 -28.53
N ARG A 11 -29.28 47.65 -28.41
CA ARG A 11 -29.11 48.33 -27.12
C ARG A 11 -30.35 48.34 -26.23
N GLN A 12 -31.52 47.98 -26.77
CA GLN A 12 -32.79 48.07 -26.07
C GLN A 12 -33.21 46.79 -25.34
N HIS A 13 -32.57 45.65 -25.61
CA HIS A 13 -32.93 44.34 -25.05
C HIS A 13 -31.87 43.66 -24.17
N ILE A 14 -30.72 44.30 -23.93
CA ILE A 14 -29.72 43.77 -22.98
C ILE A 14 -29.47 44.80 -21.89
N SER A 15 -30.04 44.52 -20.70
CA SER A 15 -29.76 45.31 -19.50
C SER A 15 -28.28 45.15 -19.14
N LYS A 16 -27.55 46.27 -18.99
CA LYS A 16 -26.16 46.25 -18.50
C LYS A 16 -26.01 45.47 -17.18
N MET A 17 -27.07 45.44 -16.37
CA MET A 17 -27.11 44.70 -15.11
C MET A 17 -27.20 43.18 -15.32
N GLN A 18 -27.92 42.73 -16.35
CA GLN A 18 -27.96 41.32 -16.74
C GLN A 18 -26.59 40.85 -17.26
N LEU A 19 -25.95 41.67 -18.11
CA LEU A 19 -24.62 41.36 -18.67
C LEU A 19 -23.55 41.20 -17.58
N VAL A 20 -23.57 42.07 -16.56
CA VAL A 20 -22.70 41.95 -15.38
C VAL A 20 -23.04 40.70 -14.56
N GLY A 21 -24.34 40.44 -14.31
CA GLY A 21 -24.78 39.25 -13.58
C GLY A 21 -24.35 37.94 -14.24
N PHE A 22 -24.47 37.83 -15.56
CA PHE A 22 -24.03 36.64 -16.31
C PHE A 22 -22.51 36.50 -16.33
N SER A 23 -21.78 37.60 -16.49
CA SER A 23 -20.30 37.58 -16.41
C SER A 23 -19.82 37.10 -15.04
N VAL A 24 -20.46 37.56 -13.96
CA VAL A 24 -20.17 37.09 -12.60
C VAL A 24 -20.53 35.62 -12.43
N ALA A 25 -21.68 35.17 -12.95
CA ALA A 25 -22.06 33.76 -12.89
C ALA A 25 -21.09 32.85 -13.66
N ASN A 26 -20.56 33.31 -14.79
CA ASN A 26 -19.55 32.58 -15.56
C ASN A 26 -18.21 32.50 -14.79
N LEU A 27 -17.77 33.61 -14.20
CA LEU A 27 -16.57 33.63 -13.35
C LEU A 27 -16.71 32.68 -12.16
N VAL A 28 -17.88 32.63 -11.51
CA VAL A 28 -18.15 31.69 -10.42
C VAL A 28 -18.11 30.24 -10.93
N GLY A 29 -18.77 29.94 -12.05
CA GLY A 29 -18.74 28.61 -12.67
C GLY A 29 -17.32 28.14 -13.00
N LEU A 30 -16.51 29.02 -13.61
CA LEU A 30 -15.12 28.74 -13.95
C LEU A 30 -14.25 28.57 -12.69
N THR A 31 -14.49 29.37 -11.65
CA THR A 31 -13.78 29.26 -10.36
C THR A 31 -14.04 27.91 -9.70
N ILE A 32 -15.30 27.44 -9.72
CA ILE A 32 -15.66 26.11 -9.20
C ILE A 32 -14.91 25.01 -9.97
N VAL A 33 -14.83 25.10 -11.30
CA VAL A 33 -14.10 24.12 -12.12
C VAL A 33 -12.61 24.13 -11.80
N ILE A 34 -11.98 25.31 -11.71
CA ILE A 34 -10.55 25.44 -11.40
C ILE A 34 -10.25 24.86 -10.01
N LEU A 35 -11.06 25.20 -9.00
CA LEU A 35 -10.90 24.67 -7.65
C LEU A 35 -11.06 23.15 -7.60
N ALA A 36 -12.01 22.59 -8.35
CA ALA A 36 -12.21 21.14 -8.42
C ALA A 36 -11.00 20.42 -9.05
N VAL A 37 -10.42 20.98 -10.12
CA VAL A 37 -9.22 20.43 -10.77
C VAL A 37 -7.99 20.55 -9.87
N GLN A 38 -7.84 21.68 -9.17
CA GLN A 38 -6.74 21.89 -8.24
C GLN A 38 -6.84 20.91 -7.06
N PHE A 39 -8.02 20.81 -6.44
CA PHE A 39 -8.28 19.86 -5.37
C PHE A 39 -8.03 18.40 -5.80
N TYR A 40 -8.43 18.02 -7.02
CA TYR A 40 -8.10 16.69 -7.56
C TYR A 40 -6.60 16.44 -7.64
N SER A 41 -5.85 17.45 -8.10
CA SER A 41 -4.39 17.39 -8.24
C SER A 41 -3.67 17.38 -6.89
N ASP A 42 -4.19 18.08 -5.89
CA ASP A 42 -3.60 18.18 -4.55
C ASP A 42 -3.84 16.90 -3.71
N VAL A 43 -4.97 16.22 -3.94
CA VAL A 43 -5.34 15.02 -3.20
C VAL A 43 -4.69 13.75 -3.79
N LEU A 44 -4.39 13.73 -5.09
CA LEU A 44 -3.76 12.61 -5.80
C LEU A 44 -2.44 12.12 -5.16
N PRO A 45 -1.49 13.00 -4.80
CA PRO A 45 -0.24 12.61 -4.15
C PRO A 45 -0.43 11.96 -2.78
N VAL A 46 -1.43 12.38 -2.00
CA VAL A 46 -1.72 11.83 -0.66
C VAL A 46 -2.15 10.36 -0.72
N PHE A 47 -2.78 9.94 -1.82
CA PHE A 47 -3.16 8.54 -2.02
C PHE A 47 -2.04 7.70 -2.66
N ASN A 48 -1.01 8.34 -3.21
CA ASN A 48 0.16 7.70 -3.78
C ASN A 48 1.32 7.74 -2.78
N ASP A 49 1.24 6.97 -1.70
CA ASP A 49 2.38 6.71 -0.82
C ASP A 49 3.52 6.09 -1.64
N GLN A 50 4.51 6.92 -2.00
CA GLN A 50 5.66 6.58 -2.84
C GLN A 50 6.83 5.94 -2.08
N GLU A 51 6.73 5.78 -0.76
CA GLU A 51 7.80 5.18 0.04
C GLU A 51 7.56 3.70 0.29
N SER A 52 7.85 2.85 -0.71
CA SER A 52 7.94 1.42 -0.48
C SER A 52 8.99 0.82 -1.40
N PHE A 53 9.91 0.04 -0.83
CA PHE A 53 10.93 -0.78 -1.50
C PHE A 53 10.33 -1.90 -2.38
N ILE A 54 9.01 -1.90 -2.61
CA ILE A 54 8.27 -2.91 -3.38
C ILE A 54 7.60 -2.19 -4.54
N SER A 55 7.73 -2.76 -5.74
CA SER A 55 7.26 -2.18 -6.99
C SER A 55 5.80 -1.72 -6.92
N LYS A 56 5.43 -0.72 -7.72
CA LYS A 56 4.10 -0.09 -7.61
C LYS A 56 2.97 -1.04 -8.07
N ASP A 57 1.86 -0.97 -7.32
CA ASP A 57 0.57 -1.66 -7.50
C ASP A 57 0.48 -3.16 -7.12
N TYR A 58 0.86 -3.52 -5.90
CA TYR A 58 0.60 -4.85 -5.33
C TYR A 58 -0.45 -4.85 -4.22
N LEU A 59 -1.07 -6.01 -4.04
CA LEU A 59 -1.97 -6.37 -2.95
C LEU A 59 -1.41 -7.59 -2.24
N ILE A 60 -1.52 -7.61 -0.92
CA ILE A 60 -1.21 -8.78 -0.12
C ILE A 60 -2.52 -9.35 0.35
N ILE A 61 -2.73 -10.66 0.18
CA ILE A 61 -3.98 -11.30 0.59
C ILE A 61 -3.73 -12.46 1.56
N SER A 62 -4.72 -12.71 2.41
CA SER A 62 -4.81 -13.85 3.32
C SER A 62 -6.23 -14.40 3.33
N ARG A 63 -6.42 -15.70 3.56
CA ARG A 63 -7.77 -16.26 3.74
C ARG A 63 -8.39 -15.75 5.05
N ASN A 64 -9.67 -15.39 4.99
CA ASN A 64 -10.41 -15.04 6.20
C ASN A 64 -10.74 -16.31 7.00
N LEU A 65 -10.37 -16.33 8.28
CA LEU A 65 -10.76 -17.38 9.19
C LEU A 65 -12.10 -17.02 9.82
N THR A 66 -13.19 -17.49 9.21
CA THR A 66 -14.49 -17.43 9.88
C THR A 66 -14.53 -18.50 10.98
N SER A 67 -15.10 -18.15 12.13
CA SER A 67 -15.21 -19.02 13.30
C SER A 67 -15.90 -20.36 12.97
N ALA A 68 -16.83 -20.36 12.01
CA ALA A 68 -17.51 -21.55 11.51
C ALA A 68 -16.62 -22.41 10.60
N GLY A 69 -15.79 -21.78 9.75
CA GLY A 69 -14.84 -22.49 8.87
C GLY A 69 -13.73 -23.21 9.63
N ALA A 70 -13.23 -22.60 10.72
CA ALA A 70 -12.21 -23.23 11.58
C ALA A 70 -12.71 -24.51 12.26
N LEU A 71 -14.01 -24.57 12.62
CA LEU A 71 -14.64 -25.76 13.21
C LEU A 71 -14.94 -26.87 12.19
N MET A 72 -15.06 -26.52 10.91
CA MET A 72 -15.34 -27.46 9.80
C MET A 72 -14.06 -27.96 9.10
N GLY A 73 -12.88 -27.69 9.64
CA GLY A 73 -11.60 -28.11 9.05
C GLY A 73 -11.13 -27.24 7.87
N GLY A 74 -11.65 -26.03 7.74
CA GLY A 74 -11.18 -25.05 6.75
C GLY A 74 -9.70 -24.70 6.99
N THR A 75 -8.90 -24.80 5.94
CA THR A 75 -7.47 -24.45 5.99
C THR A 75 -7.27 -22.97 5.64
N SER A 76 -6.45 -22.29 6.44
CA SER A 76 -5.99 -20.91 6.19
C SER A 76 -5.02 -20.81 5.01
N GLU A 77 -4.58 -21.95 4.52
CA GLU A 77 -3.57 -22.12 3.48
C GLU A 77 -4.19 -21.97 2.08
N PHE A 78 -3.47 -21.31 1.18
CA PHE A 78 -3.79 -21.30 -0.24
C PHE A 78 -3.32 -22.60 -0.90
N SER A 79 -4.17 -23.18 -1.73
CA SER A 79 -3.84 -24.30 -2.60
C SER A 79 -3.29 -23.82 -3.94
N ASP A 80 -2.65 -24.72 -4.68
CA ASP A 80 -2.16 -24.42 -6.03
C ASP A 80 -3.29 -24.01 -6.98
N ASN A 81 -4.50 -24.54 -6.78
CA ASN A 81 -5.69 -24.16 -7.55
C ASN A 81 -6.10 -22.72 -7.26
N ASP A 82 -6.08 -22.27 -5.99
CA ASP A 82 -6.39 -20.88 -5.66
C ASP A 82 -5.42 -19.92 -6.35
N ILE A 83 -4.13 -20.28 -6.34
CA ILE A 83 -3.09 -19.47 -6.98
C ILE A 83 -3.31 -19.44 -8.49
N ALA A 84 -3.68 -20.56 -9.11
CA ALA A 84 -3.99 -20.64 -10.54
C ALA A 84 -5.22 -19.81 -10.91
N ASP A 85 -6.28 -19.85 -10.09
CA ASP A 85 -7.52 -19.10 -10.30
C ASP A 85 -7.28 -17.59 -10.20
N ILE A 86 -6.45 -17.15 -9.27
CA ILE A 86 -6.02 -15.74 -9.15
C ILE A 86 -5.18 -15.34 -10.37
N LYS A 87 -4.23 -16.19 -10.82
CA LYS A 87 -3.42 -15.94 -12.02
C LYS A 87 -4.26 -15.76 -13.28
N ALA A 88 -5.40 -16.45 -13.36
CA ALA A 88 -6.30 -16.38 -14.51
C ALA A 88 -7.11 -15.07 -14.58
N GLN A 89 -7.13 -14.28 -13.50
CA GLN A 89 -7.92 -13.05 -13.46
C GLN A 89 -7.32 -11.95 -14.35
N PRO A 90 -8.14 -11.21 -15.12
CA PRO A 90 -7.66 -10.21 -16.08
C PRO A 90 -7.00 -8.99 -15.40
N TRP A 91 -7.24 -8.79 -14.11
CA TRP A 91 -6.64 -7.72 -13.31
C TRP A 91 -5.30 -8.12 -12.65
N CYS A 92 -4.97 -9.42 -12.63
CA CYS A 92 -3.75 -9.96 -12.05
C CYS A 92 -2.62 -9.94 -13.09
N ARG A 93 -1.48 -9.34 -12.74
CA ARG A 93 -0.24 -9.39 -13.55
C ARG A 93 0.66 -10.53 -13.10
N LYS A 94 0.90 -10.61 -11.80
CA LYS A 94 1.75 -11.63 -11.16
C LYS A 94 1.18 -11.99 -9.81
N VAL A 95 1.43 -13.22 -9.38
CA VAL A 95 1.17 -13.64 -8.00
C VAL A 95 2.27 -14.57 -7.56
N ALA A 96 2.71 -14.35 -6.32
CA ALA A 96 3.68 -15.19 -5.65
C ALA A 96 3.23 -15.52 -4.23
N PRO A 97 3.58 -16.72 -3.74
CA PRO A 97 3.39 -17.06 -2.35
C PRO A 97 4.42 -16.37 -1.45
N PHE A 98 4.00 -16.02 -0.23
CA PHE A 98 4.96 -15.78 0.85
C PHE A 98 5.52 -17.12 1.33
N VAL A 99 6.83 -17.18 1.54
CA VAL A 99 7.51 -18.32 2.15
C VAL A 99 7.78 -17.98 3.61
N ASN A 100 7.24 -18.77 4.54
CA ASN A 100 7.40 -18.57 5.97
C ASN A 100 8.60 -19.36 6.52
N SER A 101 9.19 -18.86 7.61
CA SER A 101 10.21 -19.59 8.36
C SER A 101 9.65 -20.82 9.07
N GLU A 102 10.31 -21.96 8.93
CA GLU A 102 9.98 -23.24 9.59
C GLU A 102 10.69 -23.45 10.94
N PHE A 103 11.32 -22.41 11.46
CA PHE A 103 12.19 -22.45 12.63
C PHE A 103 11.90 -21.29 13.58
N GLY A 104 12.26 -21.46 14.85
CA GLY A 104 12.10 -20.42 15.87
C GLY A 104 13.15 -19.34 15.70
N ILE A 105 12.71 -18.08 15.66
CA ILE A 105 13.59 -16.90 15.56
C ILE A 105 13.36 -16.03 16.79
N THR A 106 14.44 -15.73 17.52
CA THR A 106 14.43 -14.68 18.54
C THR A 106 15.32 -13.54 18.08
N ALA A 107 14.75 -12.35 17.92
CA ALA A 107 15.52 -11.15 17.65
C ALA A 107 15.92 -10.49 18.97
N SER A 108 17.12 -9.94 18.99
CA SER A 108 17.61 -9.08 20.06
C SER A 108 18.09 -7.76 19.48
N ILE A 109 17.57 -6.66 20.04
CA ILE A 109 17.85 -5.28 19.60
C ILE A 109 18.28 -4.48 20.83
N GLY A 110 19.50 -3.97 20.83
CA GLY A 110 20.01 -3.15 21.93
C GLY A 110 21.47 -2.77 21.77
N VAL A 111 21.88 -1.69 22.43
CA VAL A 111 23.27 -1.19 22.42
C VAL A 111 24.15 -2.00 23.37
N ASP A 112 23.56 -2.59 24.41
CA ASP A 112 24.22 -3.49 25.37
C ASP A 112 23.33 -4.71 25.72
N ALA A 113 23.93 -5.73 26.35
CA ALA A 113 23.23 -6.99 26.67
C ALA A 113 22.17 -6.86 27.78
N THR A 114 22.21 -5.79 28.57
CA THR A 114 21.35 -5.51 29.73
C THR A 114 20.09 -4.74 29.35
N HIS A 115 20.14 -3.93 28.30
CA HIS A 115 19.04 -3.09 27.79
C HIS A 115 18.59 -3.53 26.40
N ALA A 116 18.77 -4.81 26.06
CA ALA A 116 18.33 -5.39 24.81
C ALA A 116 16.86 -5.83 24.88
N MET A 117 16.06 -5.35 23.94
CA MET A 117 14.73 -5.89 23.68
C MET A 117 14.88 -7.26 23.02
N ARG A 118 14.30 -8.30 23.62
CA ARG A 118 14.25 -9.65 23.04
C ARG A 118 12.81 -10.02 22.74
N THR A 119 12.59 -10.60 21.57
CA THR A 119 11.24 -10.94 21.12
C THR A 119 11.29 -12.01 20.04
N GLN A 120 10.29 -12.87 20.06
CA GLN A 120 10.13 -13.91 19.06
C GLN A 120 9.43 -13.34 17.85
N PHE A 121 9.92 -13.70 16.66
CA PHE A 121 9.31 -13.31 15.39
C PHE A 121 9.31 -14.49 14.43
N PHE A 122 8.73 -14.26 13.26
CA PHE A 122 8.85 -15.11 12.10
C PHE A 122 9.43 -14.29 10.96
N PHE A 123 10.17 -14.95 10.08
CA PHE A 123 10.58 -14.34 8.82
C PHE A 123 9.60 -14.75 7.73
N GLU A 124 9.42 -13.86 6.77
CA GLU A 124 8.79 -14.19 5.49
C GLU A 124 9.74 -13.82 4.36
N SER A 125 9.56 -14.47 3.21
CA SER A 125 10.26 -14.13 1.98
C SER A 125 9.27 -14.01 0.84
N ILE A 126 9.56 -13.10 -0.09
CA ILE A 126 8.86 -12.96 -1.37
C ILE A 126 9.90 -13.02 -2.49
N PRO A 127 9.52 -13.41 -3.73
CA PRO A 127 10.44 -13.42 -4.84
C PRO A 127 11.03 -12.03 -5.10
N ASN A 128 12.31 -11.99 -5.46
CA ASN A 128 13.06 -10.76 -5.68
C ASN A 128 12.44 -9.84 -6.74
N GLU A 129 11.64 -10.37 -7.67
CA GLU A 129 10.93 -9.58 -8.68
C GLU A 129 9.86 -8.63 -8.13
N PHE A 130 9.40 -8.85 -6.89
CA PHE A 130 8.49 -7.93 -6.21
C PHE A 130 9.23 -6.84 -5.44
N ILE A 131 10.55 -6.95 -5.27
CA ILE A 131 11.35 -6.00 -4.51
C ILE A 131 12.12 -5.13 -5.50
N ASP A 132 12.02 -3.81 -5.35
CA ASP A 132 12.86 -2.88 -6.12
C ASP A 132 14.29 -2.98 -5.55
N VAL A 133 15.10 -3.85 -6.17
CA VAL A 133 16.33 -4.40 -5.58
C VAL A 133 17.41 -3.33 -5.34
N ASP A 134 17.74 -3.11 -4.07
CA ASP A 134 18.99 -2.50 -3.63
C ASP A 134 20.14 -3.55 -3.71
N PRO A 135 21.36 -3.19 -4.14
CA PRO A 135 22.52 -4.10 -4.16
C PRO A 135 22.79 -4.83 -2.84
N SER A 136 22.35 -4.25 -1.73
CA SER A 136 22.56 -4.72 -0.37
C SER A 136 21.54 -5.78 0.10
N TRP A 137 20.60 -6.20 -0.76
CA TRP A 137 19.58 -7.23 -0.50
C TRP A 137 20.08 -8.68 -0.62
N LYS A 138 21.34 -8.91 -0.98
CA LYS A 138 21.87 -10.28 -1.18
C LYS A 138 22.30 -10.96 0.11
N PHE A 139 22.17 -12.29 0.17
CA PHE A 139 22.63 -13.11 1.29
C PHE A 139 23.85 -13.95 0.88
N ASP A 140 24.86 -14.00 1.74
CA ASP A 140 26.02 -14.88 1.60
C ASP A 140 26.03 -15.95 2.70
N PRO A 141 25.84 -17.24 2.36
CA PRO A 141 25.93 -18.34 3.31
C PRO A 141 27.30 -18.47 4.01
N ALA A 142 28.38 -18.01 3.39
CA ALA A 142 29.73 -18.08 3.97
C ALA A 142 29.96 -17.02 5.07
N ASN A 143 29.29 -15.87 4.96
CA ASN A 143 29.35 -14.77 5.91
C ASN A 143 27.92 -14.33 6.28
N PRO A 144 27.23 -15.10 7.15
CA PRO A 144 25.80 -14.95 7.35
C PRO A 144 25.48 -13.62 8.05
N THR A 145 25.20 -12.61 7.23
CA THR A 145 24.58 -11.34 7.62
C THR A 145 23.30 -11.22 6.82
N VAL A 146 22.16 -11.22 7.49
CA VAL A 146 20.85 -11.27 6.85
C VAL A 146 20.34 -9.85 6.66
N PRO A 147 20.23 -9.36 5.41
CA PRO A 147 19.53 -8.11 5.17
C PRO A 147 18.04 -8.30 5.44
N VAL A 148 17.42 -7.37 6.16
CA VAL A 148 16.00 -7.43 6.51
C VAL A 148 15.30 -6.14 6.13
N ILE A 149 14.09 -6.27 5.58
CA ILE A 149 13.13 -5.18 5.45
C ILE A 149 12.10 -5.35 6.55
N MET A 150 11.90 -4.32 7.36
CA MET A 150 10.96 -4.37 8.48
C MET A 150 9.73 -3.49 8.22
N SER A 151 8.63 -3.81 8.90
CA SER A 151 7.49 -2.89 8.98
C SER A 151 7.87 -1.61 9.72
N ARG A 152 7.40 -0.45 9.24
CA ARG A 152 7.54 0.83 9.95
C ARG A 152 6.80 0.82 11.31
N ASP A 153 5.78 -0.03 11.44
CA ASP A 153 5.06 -0.23 12.70
C ASP A 153 5.96 -0.81 13.79
N TYR A 154 6.94 -1.65 13.44
CA TYR A 154 7.88 -2.21 14.42
C TYR A 154 8.87 -1.16 14.94
N LEU A 155 9.35 -0.27 14.08
CA LEU A 155 10.16 0.86 14.52
C LEU A 155 9.36 1.79 15.46
N SER A 156 8.09 2.00 15.12
CA SER A 156 7.17 2.79 15.95
C SER A 156 6.91 2.12 17.30
N LEU A 157 6.68 0.81 17.33
CA LEU A 157 6.51 0.03 18.55
C LEU A 157 7.75 0.10 19.44
N TYR A 158 8.94 0.03 18.85
CA TYR A 158 10.19 0.26 19.60
C TYR A 158 10.22 1.67 20.17
N ASN A 159 10.05 2.71 19.35
CA ASN A 159 10.22 4.11 19.78
C ASN A 159 9.19 4.58 20.80
N PHE A 160 7.93 4.22 20.62
CA PHE A 160 6.81 4.71 21.43
C PHE A 160 6.37 3.71 22.50
N GLY A 161 6.56 2.41 22.26
CA GLY A 161 6.23 1.37 23.22
C GLY A 161 7.38 1.07 24.17
N PHE A 162 8.52 0.64 23.64
CA PHE A 162 9.65 0.18 24.46
C PHE A 162 10.55 1.31 24.93
N ALA A 163 11.06 2.13 24.02
CA ALA A 163 12.08 3.13 24.31
C ALA A 163 11.56 4.23 25.22
N ALA A 164 10.33 4.71 25.00
CA ALA A 164 9.68 5.65 25.88
C ALA A 164 9.48 5.09 27.31
N ALA A 165 9.13 3.80 27.44
CA ALA A 165 8.87 3.17 28.74
C ALA A 165 10.17 2.83 29.50
N GLN A 166 11.22 2.44 28.79
CA GLN A 166 12.51 2.02 29.38
C GLN A 166 13.55 3.15 29.40
N GLY A 167 13.18 4.37 28.99
CA GLY A 167 14.10 5.51 28.91
C GLY A 167 15.22 5.36 27.87
N MET A 168 15.01 4.53 26.86
CA MET A 168 16.00 4.28 25.79
C MET A 168 15.92 5.38 24.72
N PRO A 169 17.01 5.64 23.98
CA PRO A 169 16.98 6.57 22.86
C PRO A 169 16.04 6.08 21.76
N LYS A 170 15.32 7.02 21.15
CA LYS A 170 14.56 6.75 19.93
C LYS A 170 15.53 6.57 18.76
N ILE A 171 15.13 5.76 17.80
CA ILE A 171 15.91 5.41 16.61
C ILE A 171 15.12 5.90 15.38
N SER A 172 15.75 6.71 14.54
CA SER A 172 15.20 7.05 13.23
C SER A 172 15.45 5.95 12.21
N GLU A 173 14.72 5.97 11.07
CA GLU A 173 14.90 4.95 10.02
C GLU A 173 16.33 4.90 9.47
N GLY A 174 16.98 6.05 9.30
CA GLY A 174 18.36 6.12 8.83
C GLY A 174 19.36 5.52 9.83
N GLU A 175 19.13 5.74 11.13
CA GLU A 175 19.98 5.22 12.21
C GLU A 175 19.76 3.73 12.46
N ALA A 176 18.56 3.21 12.20
CA ALA A 176 18.21 1.82 12.45
C ALA A 176 19.10 0.82 11.70
N SER A 177 19.60 1.20 10.52
CA SER A 177 20.55 0.39 9.73
C SER A 177 21.86 0.09 10.46
N SER A 178 22.24 0.95 11.42
CA SER A 178 23.49 0.86 12.19
C SER A 178 23.32 0.18 13.55
N VAL A 179 22.08 -0.14 13.94
CA VAL A 179 21.79 -0.79 15.21
C VAL A 179 22.19 -2.26 15.13
N PRO A 180 22.96 -2.79 16.09
CA PRO A 180 23.30 -4.20 16.10
C PRO A 180 22.04 -5.04 16.30
N LEU A 181 21.64 -5.76 15.25
CA LEU A 181 20.54 -6.69 15.25
C LEU A 181 21.11 -8.11 15.24
N MET A 182 20.71 -8.91 16.23
CA MET A 182 21.14 -10.30 16.34
C MET A 182 19.91 -11.21 16.35
N PHE A 183 19.93 -12.24 15.50
CA PHE A 183 18.89 -13.26 15.41
C PHE A 183 19.43 -14.59 15.93
N ASN A 184 18.79 -15.13 16.97
CA ASN A 184 18.98 -16.51 17.37
C ASN A 184 18.03 -17.38 16.55
N LEU A 185 18.58 -18.19 15.66
CA LEU A 185 17.84 -19.16 14.86
C LEU A 185 17.88 -20.50 15.58
N SER A 186 16.73 -21.15 15.75
CA SER A 186 16.65 -22.43 16.45
C SER A 186 15.62 -23.35 15.81
N GLY A 187 16.01 -24.59 15.54
CA GLY A 187 15.16 -25.57 14.89
C GLY A 187 15.95 -26.80 14.47
N ASN A 188 15.27 -27.94 14.34
CA ASN A 188 15.88 -29.22 13.95
C ASN A 188 17.13 -29.62 14.78
N GLY A 189 17.16 -29.27 16.07
CA GLY A 189 18.30 -29.52 16.97
C GLY A 189 19.50 -28.57 16.80
N PHE A 190 19.48 -27.66 15.83
CA PHE A 190 20.49 -26.63 15.64
C PHE A 190 20.08 -25.32 16.31
N ARG A 191 21.10 -24.57 16.77
CA ARG A 191 20.95 -23.20 17.24
C ARG A 191 22.16 -22.38 16.83
N ASP A 192 21.93 -21.30 16.08
CA ASP A 192 22.99 -20.41 15.63
C ASP A 192 22.58 -18.96 15.82
N ASP A 193 23.55 -18.10 16.13
CA ASP A 193 23.38 -16.65 16.18
C ASP A 193 23.84 -16.04 14.86
N VAL A 194 22.95 -15.29 14.22
CA VAL A 194 23.15 -14.68 12.92
C VAL A 194 22.98 -13.17 13.04
N ARG A 195 23.90 -12.41 12.42
CA ARG A 195 23.81 -10.95 12.38
C ARG A 195 22.72 -10.53 11.39
N GLY A 196 21.87 -9.61 11.81
CA GLY A 196 20.89 -8.94 10.96
C GLY A 196 21.36 -7.54 10.57
N ARG A 197 20.93 -7.06 9.40
CA ARG A 197 21.11 -5.67 8.98
C ARG A 197 19.81 -5.14 8.39
N ILE A 198 19.29 -4.07 8.95
CA ILE A 198 18.08 -3.44 8.41
C ILE A 198 18.49 -2.64 7.17
N VAL A 199 17.96 -3.03 6.01
CA VAL A 199 18.24 -2.37 4.73
C VAL A 199 17.12 -1.42 4.30
N GLY A 200 15.94 -1.54 4.91
CA GLY A 200 14.82 -0.66 4.62
C GLY A 200 13.59 -0.91 5.50
N PHE A 201 12.63 0.00 5.39
CA PHE A 201 11.33 -0.09 6.05
C PHE A 201 10.20 -0.05 5.03
N SER A 202 9.06 -0.69 5.35
CA SER A 202 7.87 -0.65 4.51
C SER A 202 6.60 -0.41 5.33
N ASN A 203 5.74 0.49 4.84
CA ASN A 203 4.37 0.70 5.35
C ASN A 203 3.38 -0.35 4.86
N ARG A 204 3.78 -1.13 3.86
CA ARG A 204 2.88 -2.02 3.13
C ARG A 204 3.04 -3.48 3.53
N LEU A 205 3.99 -3.76 4.43
CA LEU A 205 4.29 -5.07 4.96
C LEU A 205 4.24 -5.03 6.49
N ASN A 206 3.48 -5.94 7.09
CA ASN A 206 3.35 -6.07 8.54
C ASN A 206 4.16 -7.26 9.05
N THR A 207 5.39 -7.39 8.56
CA THR A 207 6.25 -8.57 8.74
C THR A 207 7.72 -8.19 8.55
N ILE A 208 8.63 -9.14 8.82
CA ILE A 208 10.05 -9.01 8.51
C ILE A 208 10.34 -9.83 7.25
N ILE A 209 10.72 -9.14 6.17
CA ILE A 209 11.11 -9.79 4.92
C ILE A 209 12.61 -10.01 4.89
N VAL A 210 12.99 -11.21 4.46
CA VAL A 210 14.37 -11.63 4.21
C VAL A 210 14.53 -12.12 2.77
N PRO A 211 15.75 -12.22 2.24
CA PRO A 211 15.98 -12.75 0.90
C PRO A 211 15.57 -14.22 0.78
N GLU A 212 15.07 -14.58 -0.40
CA GLU A 212 14.65 -15.95 -0.72
C GLU A 212 15.79 -16.97 -0.57
N GLU A 213 17.01 -16.56 -0.92
CA GLU A 213 18.22 -17.37 -0.75
C GLU A 213 18.48 -17.72 0.73
N PHE A 214 18.31 -16.75 1.64
CA PHE A 214 18.45 -16.96 3.07
C PHE A 214 17.34 -17.87 3.59
N MET A 215 16.08 -17.60 3.23
CA MET A 215 14.95 -18.40 3.68
C MET A 215 15.09 -19.87 3.26
N THR A 216 15.48 -20.10 2.01
CA THR A 216 15.74 -21.44 1.47
C THR A 216 16.86 -22.16 2.24
N TRP A 217 17.97 -21.47 2.47
CA TRP A 217 19.10 -22.00 3.24
C TRP A 217 18.71 -22.33 4.68
N ALA A 218 17.99 -21.43 5.35
CA ALA A 218 17.62 -21.55 6.75
C ALA A 218 16.54 -22.61 6.96
N ASN A 219 15.49 -22.66 6.13
CA ASN A 219 14.48 -23.72 6.19
C ASN A 219 15.08 -25.10 5.95
N LYS A 220 16.07 -25.22 5.04
CA LYS A 220 16.78 -26.49 4.83
C LYS A 220 17.57 -26.95 6.07
N LYS A 221 18.13 -26.03 6.83
CA LYS A 221 18.98 -26.34 8.01
C LYS A 221 18.17 -26.53 9.29
N TYR A 222 17.29 -25.57 9.60
CA TYR A 222 16.54 -25.49 10.86
C TYR A 222 15.08 -25.93 10.74
N GLY A 223 14.53 -25.95 9.53
CA GLY A 223 13.15 -26.34 9.28
C GLY A 223 12.91 -27.84 9.37
N GLN A 224 11.65 -28.24 9.19
CA GLN A 224 11.24 -29.64 9.28
C GLN A 224 11.14 -30.31 7.90
N GLY A 225 11.39 -29.56 6.82
CA GLY A 225 11.44 -30.07 5.45
C GLY A 225 10.07 -30.39 4.86
N GLY A 226 9.00 -29.88 5.46
CA GLY A 226 7.64 -30.00 4.95
C GLY A 226 7.35 -28.90 3.94
N ALA A 227 6.76 -29.24 2.80
CA ALA A 227 6.23 -28.22 1.88
C ALA A 227 5.01 -27.54 2.53
N LEU A 228 5.24 -26.46 3.28
CA LEU A 228 4.18 -25.65 3.85
C LEU A 228 3.44 -24.92 2.74
N LYS A 229 2.11 -25.02 2.76
CA LYS A 229 1.29 -24.22 1.87
C LYS A 229 1.31 -22.77 2.34
N PRO A 230 1.29 -21.81 1.40
CA PRO A 230 1.38 -20.40 1.73
C PRO A 230 0.11 -19.92 2.46
N LEU A 231 0.28 -19.17 3.53
CA LEU A 231 -0.83 -18.52 4.25
C LEU A 231 -1.19 -17.15 3.67
N ARG A 232 -0.26 -16.57 2.91
CA ARG A 232 -0.38 -15.24 2.31
C ARG A 232 0.16 -15.26 0.89
N LEU A 233 -0.46 -14.46 0.03
CA LEU A 233 0.00 -14.24 -1.33
C LEU A 233 0.27 -12.75 -1.56
N ILE A 234 1.27 -12.43 -2.37
CA ILE A 234 1.48 -11.10 -2.94
C ILE A 234 1.04 -11.14 -4.41
N ILE A 235 0.22 -10.17 -4.80
CA ILE A 235 -0.37 -10.08 -6.14
C ILE A 235 -0.03 -8.72 -6.72
N GLU A 236 0.68 -8.68 -7.84
CA GLU A 236 0.82 -7.48 -8.66
C GLU A 236 -0.44 -7.32 -9.51
N VAL A 237 -1.08 -6.16 -9.42
CA VAL A 237 -2.35 -5.87 -10.09
C VAL A 237 -2.22 -4.70 -11.05
N ASN A 238 -3.11 -4.64 -12.04
CA ASN A 238 -3.15 -3.51 -12.98
C ASN A 238 -3.53 -2.18 -12.29
N ARG A 239 -4.44 -2.26 -11.32
CA ARG A 239 -4.98 -1.11 -10.59
C ARG A 239 -5.51 -1.57 -9.22
N PRO A 240 -4.88 -1.20 -8.09
CA PRO A 240 -5.30 -1.65 -6.75
C PRO A 240 -6.73 -1.25 -6.34
N GLY A 241 -7.32 -0.25 -7.00
CA GLY A 241 -8.69 0.22 -6.76
C GLY A 241 -9.73 -0.28 -7.76
N ASP A 242 -9.45 -1.33 -8.55
CA ASP A 242 -10.46 -1.91 -9.45
C ASP A 242 -11.58 -2.60 -8.63
N PRO A 243 -12.86 -2.21 -8.79
CA PRO A 243 -13.98 -2.85 -8.09
C PRO A 243 -14.07 -4.36 -8.29
N LYS A 244 -13.60 -4.89 -9.43
CA LYS A 244 -13.59 -6.33 -9.71
C LYS A 244 -12.67 -7.11 -8.78
N ILE A 245 -11.58 -6.49 -8.33
CA ILE A 245 -10.68 -7.10 -7.35
C ILE A 245 -11.44 -7.27 -6.04
N GLN A 246 -12.09 -6.20 -5.56
CA GLN A 246 -12.83 -6.24 -4.31
C GLN A 246 -13.95 -7.28 -4.35
N GLN A 247 -14.73 -7.31 -5.44
CA GLN A 247 -15.78 -8.30 -5.63
C GLN A 247 -15.24 -9.73 -5.58
N TYR A 248 -14.14 -10.00 -6.29
CA TYR A 248 -13.51 -11.33 -6.28
C TYR A 248 -13.02 -11.73 -4.88
N MET A 249 -12.38 -10.81 -4.15
CA MET A 249 -11.90 -11.07 -2.79
C MET A 249 -13.06 -11.35 -1.83
N ASP A 250 -14.15 -10.58 -1.92
CA ASP A 250 -15.35 -10.77 -1.10
C ASP A 250 -16.03 -12.12 -1.42
N GLU A 251 -16.15 -12.49 -2.70
CA GLU A 251 -16.70 -13.79 -3.14
C GLU A 251 -15.89 -14.98 -2.63
N HIS A 252 -14.56 -14.86 -2.61
CA HIS A 252 -13.65 -15.92 -2.16
C HIS A 252 -13.31 -15.85 -0.67
N ASN A 253 -13.88 -14.89 0.08
CA ASN A 253 -13.58 -14.63 1.49
C ASN A 253 -12.08 -14.40 1.76
N TYR A 254 -11.41 -13.67 0.87
CA TYR A 254 -10.03 -13.24 1.03
C TYR A 254 -9.98 -11.85 1.66
N ASN A 255 -9.01 -11.64 2.54
CA ASN A 255 -8.73 -10.37 3.18
C ASN A 255 -7.49 -9.74 2.54
N ILE A 256 -7.56 -8.45 2.21
CA ILE A 256 -6.44 -7.66 1.70
C ILE A 256 -5.73 -7.02 2.89
N ALA A 257 -4.42 -7.23 3.02
CA ALA A 257 -3.64 -6.66 4.11
C ALA A 257 -3.44 -5.15 3.94
N GLY A 258 -3.65 -4.42 5.05
CA GLY A 258 -3.61 -2.96 5.11
C GLY A 258 -4.97 -2.33 4.84
N ASP A 259 -5.25 -1.17 5.45
CA ASP A 259 -6.54 -0.44 5.41
C ASP A 259 -6.88 0.16 4.02
N LYS A 260 -6.20 -0.31 2.96
CA LYS A 260 -6.30 0.23 1.60
C LYS A 260 -7.60 -0.09 0.89
N THR A 261 -8.37 -1.05 1.39
CA THR A 261 -9.74 -1.33 0.89
C THR A 261 -10.64 -0.10 1.05
N ASN A 262 -10.45 0.68 2.13
CA ASN A 262 -11.17 1.93 2.33
C ASN A 262 -10.58 3.09 1.53
N SER A 263 -9.25 3.14 1.34
CA SER A 263 -8.61 4.18 0.52
C SER A 263 -9.05 4.11 -0.95
N GLY A 264 -9.21 2.91 -1.52
CA GLY A 264 -9.72 2.72 -2.89
C GLY A 264 -11.16 3.19 -3.07
N LYS A 265 -12.03 2.89 -2.09
CA LYS A 265 -13.41 3.41 -2.04
C LYS A 265 -13.41 4.94 -1.93
N THR A 266 -12.63 5.50 -1.02
CA THR A 266 -12.52 6.97 -0.84
C THR A 266 -12.01 7.65 -2.09
N TYR A 267 -11.02 7.10 -2.80
CA TYR A 267 -10.52 7.63 -4.06
C TYR A 267 -11.60 7.60 -5.16
N TYR A 268 -12.33 6.49 -5.28
CA TYR A 268 -13.45 6.38 -6.23
C TYR A 268 -14.56 7.39 -5.91
N PHE A 269 -15.00 7.46 -4.65
CA PHE A 269 -15.99 8.43 -4.19
C PHE A 269 -15.53 9.88 -4.44
N LEU A 270 -14.27 10.19 -4.15
CA LEU A 270 -13.68 11.49 -4.42
C LEU A 270 -13.73 11.82 -5.91
N THR A 271 -13.32 10.87 -6.76
CA THR A 271 -13.34 11.04 -8.22
C THR A 271 -14.76 11.30 -8.73
N VAL A 272 -15.76 10.59 -8.21
CA VAL A 272 -17.18 10.79 -8.57
C VAL A 272 -17.66 12.17 -8.13
N ILE A 273 -17.39 12.60 -6.90
CA ILE A 273 -17.79 13.92 -6.39
C ILE A 273 -17.15 15.04 -7.21
N VAL A 274 -15.84 14.97 -7.44
CA VAL A 274 -15.12 15.96 -8.27
C VAL A 274 -15.70 16.00 -9.68
N SER A 275 -16.00 14.84 -10.28
CA SER A 275 -16.59 14.77 -11.62
C SER A 275 -17.97 15.45 -11.67
N ILE A 276 -18.81 15.23 -10.68
CA ILE A 276 -20.13 15.89 -10.58
C ILE A 276 -19.95 17.41 -10.45
N VAL A 277 -19.04 17.87 -9.59
CA VAL A 277 -18.77 19.31 -9.38
C VAL A 277 -18.28 19.97 -10.69
N VAL A 278 -17.39 19.30 -11.43
CA VAL A 278 -16.92 19.80 -12.73
C VAL A 278 -18.07 19.88 -13.74
N ILE A 279 -18.91 18.84 -13.85
CA ILE A 279 -20.07 18.84 -14.75
C ILE A 279 -21.02 20.00 -14.43
N VAL A 280 -21.34 20.19 -13.15
CA VAL A 280 -22.21 21.28 -12.70
C VAL A 280 -21.58 22.64 -13.02
N GLY A 281 -20.29 22.83 -12.75
CA GLY A 281 -19.55 24.05 -13.07
C GLY A 281 -19.54 24.36 -14.57
N VAL A 282 -19.34 23.33 -15.41
CA VAL A 282 -19.39 23.46 -16.88
C VAL A 282 -20.81 23.81 -17.35
N LEU A 283 -21.86 23.17 -16.81
CA LEU A 283 -23.24 23.47 -17.15
C LEU A 283 -23.63 24.91 -16.80
N ILE A 284 -23.24 25.40 -15.62
CA ILE A 284 -23.47 26.79 -15.22
C ILE A 284 -22.75 27.76 -16.18
N SER A 285 -21.52 27.43 -16.55
CA SER A 285 -20.72 28.26 -17.45
C SER A 285 -21.31 28.29 -18.86
N LEU A 286 -21.75 27.15 -19.39
CA LEU A 286 -22.42 27.04 -20.69
C LEU A 286 -23.76 27.75 -20.71
N LEU A 287 -24.58 27.58 -19.66
CA LEU A 287 -25.88 28.24 -19.57
C LEU A 287 -25.71 29.76 -19.49
N SER A 288 -24.75 30.23 -18.68
CA SER A 288 -24.42 31.65 -18.61
C SER A 288 -23.94 32.20 -19.97
N PHE A 289 -23.10 31.44 -20.68
CA PHE A 289 -22.65 31.83 -22.02
C PHE A 289 -23.77 31.84 -23.07
N PHE A 290 -24.65 30.83 -23.05
CA PHE A 290 -25.77 30.72 -23.99
C PHE A 290 -26.76 31.87 -23.79
N VAL A 291 -27.10 32.18 -22.53
CA VAL A 291 -27.98 33.30 -22.20
C VAL A 291 -27.32 34.65 -22.51
N LEU A 292 -26.00 34.75 -22.49
CA LEU A 292 -25.27 35.96 -22.87
C LEU A 292 -25.20 36.16 -24.39
N MET A 293 -25.26 35.07 -25.17
CA MET A 293 -25.27 35.10 -26.64
C MET A 293 -26.67 35.40 -27.22
N LEU A 294 -27.73 35.10 -26.46
CA LEU A 294 -29.14 35.24 -26.84
C LEU A 294 -29.69 36.62 -26.47
#